data_AF-A0A532U965-F1
#
_entry.id   AF-A0A532U965-F1
#
_cell.length_a   1.000
_cell.length_b   1.000
_cell.length_c   1.000
_cell.angle_alpha   90.00
_cell.angle_beta   90.00
_cell.angle_gamma   90.00
#
_symmetry.space_group_name_H-M   'P 1'
#
loop_
_entity.id
_entity.type
_entity.pdbx_description
1 polymer ?
#
loop_
_entity_poly.entity_id
_entity_poly.type
_entity_poly.pdbx_seq_one_letter_code
_entity_poly.pdbx_strand_id
1 'polypeptide(L)'
;MGTVTIDATSIENMIENALVFCIRKTHFPNREEALAAIRTGDCCACSYLRYGLSVEVGAYLGGIDTSVRAVYTYEPEQCTGVGGLGGAEQEGMGGINLIVSADRRSAALSSIIASLEDGFSEARDGLVCSKANGSCYVLDVKVADEQEVASRRGYGALLSSLYVAPLRVWPRSD
;
A
#
# COMPACT_ATOMS: atom_id res chain seq x y z
N MET A 1 20.22 3.70 -20.03
CA MET A 1 19.51 3.78 -18.73
C MET A 1 18.76 2.47 -18.59
N GLY A 2 19.17 1.60 -17.67
CA GLY A 2 18.52 0.30 -17.48
C GLY A 2 17.22 0.50 -16.72
N THR A 3 16.09 0.11 -17.31
CA THR A 3 14.82 -0.05 -16.61
C THR A 3 15.00 -1.18 -15.60
N VAL A 4 14.91 -0.86 -14.31
CA VAL A 4 14.87 -1.88 -13.26
C VAL A 4 13.47 -2.48 -13.28
N THR A 5 13.27 -3.54 -14.06
CA THR A 5 12.02 -4.29 -14.07
C THR A 5 12.00 -5.21 -12.87
N ILE A 6 10.97 -5.10 -12.06
CA ILE A 6 10.75 -6.04 -10.95
C ILE A 6 10.29 -7.36 -11.53
N ASP A 7 10.86 -8.45 -11.01
CA ASP A 7 10.47 -9.78 -11.41
C ASP A 7 9.10 -10.14 -10.84
N ALA A 8 8.24 -10.76 -11.66
CA ALA A 8 6.90 -11.18 -11.28
C ALA A 8 6.91 -12.07 -10.03
N THR A 9 7.94 -12.92 -9.90
CA THR A 9 8.17 -13.76 -8.71
C THR A 9 8.24 -12.95 -7.42
N SER A 10 8.80 -11.74 -7.45
CA SER A 10 8.90 -10.88 -6.26
C SER A 10 7.52 -10.40 -5.81
N ILE A 11 6.66 -10.04 -6.77
CA ILE A 11 5.29 -9.57 -6.49
C ILE A 11 4.43 -10.72 -5.98
N GLU A 12 4.53 -11.90 -6.61
CA GLU A 12 3.85 -13.11 -6.14
C GLU A 12 4.25 -13.46 -4.70
N ASN A 13 5.54 -13.40 -4.37
CA ASN A 13 6.01 -13.63 -3.00
C ASN A 13 5.43 -12.62 -2.00
N MET A 14 5.35 -11.32 -2.36
CA MET A 14 4.72 -10.30 -1.51
C MET A 14 3.24 -10.59 -1.30
N ILE A 15 2.53 -11.02 -2.34
CA ILE A 15 1.11 -11.38 -2.25
C ILE A 15 0.92 -12.61 -1.36
N GLU A 16 1.72 -13.66 -1.52
CA GLU A 16 1.63 -14.87 -0.72
C GLU A 16 1.97 -14.59 0.76
N ASN A 17 3.00 -13.79 1.05
CA ASN A 17 3.32 -13.37 2.41
C ASN A 17 2.17 -12.56 3.05
N ALA A 18 1.57 -11.65 2.29
CA ALA A 18 0.43 -10.87 2.74
C ALA A 18 -0.83 -11.74 2.96
N LEU A 19 -1.04 -12.79 2.15
CA LEU A 19 -2.09 -13.79 2.36
C LEU A 19 -1.84 -14.60 3.63
N VAL A 20 -0.61 -15.05 3.87
CA VAL A 20 -0.23 -15.74 5.13
C VAL A 20 -0.53 -14.85 6.34
N PHE A 21 -0.21 -13.56 6.24
CA PHE A 21 -0.56 -12.59 7.27
C PHE A 21 -2.08 -12.49 7.47
N CYS A 22 -2.84 -12.38 6.38
CA CYS A 22 -4.31 -12.28 6.40
C CYS A 22 -4.93 -13.51 7.07
N ILE A 23 -4.58 -14.72 6.61
CA ILE A 23 -5.03 -16.02 7.15
C ILE A 23 -4.83 -16.05 8.67
N ARG A 24 -3.64 -15.66 9.15
CA ARG A 24 -3.32 -15.66 10.58
C ARG A 24 -4.17 -14.68 11.38
N LYS A 25 -4.59 -13.55 10.80
CA LYS A 25 -5.35 -12.49 11.47
C LYS A 25 -6.86 -12.71 11.44
N THR A 26 -7.38 -13.31 10.38
CA THR A 26 -8.79 -13.65 10.24
C THR A 26 -9.12 -15.05 10.75
N HIS A 27 -8.10 -15.85 11.07
CA HIS A 27 -8.23 -17.26 11.47
C HIS A 27 -8.85 -18.15 10.40
N PHE A 28 -8.66 -17.82 9.11
CA PHE A 28 -9.00 -18.78 8.06
C PHE A 28 -8.08 -20.02 8.16
N PRO A 29 -8.59 -21.21 7.84
CA PRO A 29 -7.80 -22.44 7.96
C PRO A 29 -6.80 -22.61 6.82
N ASN A 30 -7.06 -22.04 5.64
CA ASN A 30 -6.21 -22.18 4.47
C ASN A 30 -6.32 -20.97 3.51
N ARG A 31 -5.45 -20.97 2.51
CA ARG A 31 -5.37 -19.93 1.46
C ARG A 31 -6.64 -19.84 0.62
N GLU A 32 -7.24 -20.97 0.26
CA GLU A 32 -8.41 -21.02 -0.61
C GLU A 32 -9.61 -20.35 0.05
N GLU A 33 -9.82 -20.59 1.34
CA GLU A 33 -10.90 -19.98 2.12
C GLU A 33 -10.68 -18.47 2.32
N ALA A 34 -9.44 -18.04 2.54
CA ALA A 34 -9.12 -16.61 2.61
C ALA A 34 -9.40 -15.91 1.28
N LEU A 35 -8.99 -16.50 0.16
CA LEU A 35 -9.27 -15.96 -1.18
C LEU A 35 -10.76 -15.99 -1.51
N ALA A 36 -11.49 -17.03 -1.10
CA ALA A 36 -12.94 -17.09 -1.25
C ALA A 36 -13.61 -15.97 -0.46
N ALA A 37 -13.22 -15.75 0.80
CA ALA A 37 -13.74 -14.67 1.63
C ALA A 37 -13.51 -13.30 0.99
N ILE A 38 -12.27 -13.04 0.53
CA ILE A 38 -11.92 -11.82 -0.21
C ILE A 38 -12.81 -11.68 -1.45
N ARG A 39 -12.91 -12.71 -2.28
CA ARG A 39 -13.74 -12.69 -3.51
C ARG A 39 -15.23 -12.47 -3.22
N THR A 40 -15.74 -12.97 -2.11
CA THR A 40 -17.13 -12.74 -1.68
C THR A 40 -17.37 -11.35 -1.08
N GLY A 41 -16.31 -10.55 -0.89
CA GLY A 41 -16.42 -9.18 -0.39
C GLY A 41 -16.45 -9.09 1.14
N ASP A 42 -15.72 -9.97 1.82
CA ASP A 42 -15.40 -9.83 3.25
C ASP A 42 -14.42 -8.65 3.44
N CYS A 43 -14.93 -7.55 4.00
CA CYS A 43 -14.15 -6.33 4.19
C CYS A 43 -13.01 -6.50 5.20
N CYS A 44 -13.16 -7.39 6.18
CA CYS A 44 -12.14 -7.65 7.18
C CYS A 44 -10.94 -8.34 6.53
N ALA A 45 -11.19 -9.37 5.73
CA ALA A 45 -10.17 -10.07 4.97
C ALA A 45 -9.44 -9.15 3.98
N CYS A 46 -10.17 -8.29 3.27
CA CYS A 46 -9.57 -7.31 2.36
C CYS A 46 -8.65 -6.32 3.07
N SER A 47 -9.08 -5.77 4.22
CA SER A 47 -8.28 -4.84 5.00
C SER A 47 -6.98 -5.46 5.53
N TYR A 48 -7.02 -6.71 6.00
CA TYR A 48 -5.81 -7.41 6.44
C TYR A 48 -4.87 -7.75 5.29
N LEU A 49 -5.39 -8.16 4.14
CA LEU A 49 -4.56 -8.39 2.96
C LEU A 49 -3.88 -7.09 2.52
N ARG A 50 -4.63 -5.98 2.42
CA ARG A 50 -4.11 -4.66 2.04
C ARG A 50 -3.01 -4.18 2.99
N TYR A 51 -3.23 -4.36 4.30
CA TYR A 51 -2.21 -4.05 5.30
C TYR A 51 -0.97 -4.94 5.15
N GLY A 52 -1.16 -6.25 4.95
CA GLY A 52 -0.05 -7.18 4.69
C GLY A 52 0.78 -6.76 3.47
N LEU A 53 0.13 -6.40 2.37
CA LEU A 53 0.78 -5.90 1.17
C LEU A 53 1.55 -4.60 1.44
N SER A 54 0.99 -3.70 2.24
CA SER A 54 1.68 -2.45 2.64
C SER A 54 2.99 -2.72 3.39
N VAL A 55 2.99 -3.74 4.26
CA VAL A 55 4.19 -4.16 5.01
C VAL A 55 5.24 -4.78 4.07
N GLU A 56 4.83 -5.69 3.19
CA GLU A 56 5.74 -6.36 2.26
C GLU A 56 6.36 -5.38 1.26
N VAL A 57 5.56 -4.48 0.68
CA VAL A 57 6.06 -3.42 -0.21
C VAL A 57 6.99 -2.47 0.53
N GLY A 58 6.66 -2.11 1.77
CA GLY A 58 7.53 -1.28 2.60
C GLY A 58 8.89 -1.92 2.85
N ALA A 59 8.90 -3.22 3.17
CA ALA A 59 10.13 -3.99 3.37
C ALA A 59 10.96 -4.12 2.09
N TYR A 60 10.31 -4.36 0.95
CA TYR A 60 10.95 -4.46 -0.34
C TYR A 60 11.64 -3.14 -0.75
N LEU A 61 10.92 -2.02 -0.68
CA LEU A 61 11.46 -0.69 -0.99
C LEU A 61 12.63 -0.32 -0.08
N GLY A 62 12.49 -0.57 1.22
CA GLY A 62 13.52 -0.30 2.21
C GLY A 62 14.79 -1.14 2.06
N GLY A 63 14.65 -2.38 1.56
CA GLY A 63 15.75 -3.31 1.30
C GLY A 63 16.51 -3.05 0.00
N ILE A 64 15.85 -2.49 -1.03
CA ILE A 64 16.49 -2.23 -2.33
C ILE A 64 17.20 -0.88 -2.38
N ASP A 65 16.57 0.18 -1.86
CA ASP A 65 17.12 1.53 -1.98
C ASP A 65 17.57 2.06 -0.61
N THR A 66 18.89 2.20 -0.45
CA THR A 66 19.52 2.70 0.78
C THR A 66 19.21 4.15 1.11
N SER A 67 18.48 4.89 0.28
CA SER A 67 17.98 6.23 0.60
C SER A 67 16.64 6.21 1.36
N VAL A 68 15.91 5.09 1.36
CA VAL A 68 14.57 4.97 2.00
C VAL A 68 14.64 4.85 3.53
N ARG A 69 14.42 5.92 4.27
CA ARG A 69 14.50 5.91 5.75
C ARG A 69 13.33 5.20 6.42
N ALA A 70 12.13 5.35 5.85
CA ALA A 70 10.92 4.72 6.37
C ALA A 70 9.82 4.68 5.33
N VAL A 71 8.89 3.74 5.47
CA VAL A 71 7.67 3.65 4.67
C VAL A 71 6.46 3.68 5.59
N TYR A 72 5.46 4.47 5.20
CA TYR A 72 4.23 4.69 5.94
C TYR A 72 3.04 4.36 5.06
N THR A 73 1.99 3.79 5.64
CA THR A 73 0.67 3.66 4.99
C THR A 73 -0.27 4.74 5.51
N TYR A 74 -1.15 5.23 4.64
CA TYR A 74 -2.14 6.23 5.01
C TYR A 74 -3.46 5.96 4.28
N GLU A 75 -4.56 6.36 4.91
CA GLU A 75 -5.82 6.49 4.21
C GLU A 75 -5.94 7.93 3.71
N PRO A 76 -6.05 8.17 2.39
CA PRO A 76 -6.38 9.50 1.92
C PRO A 76 -7.77 9.86 2.45
N GLU A 77 -7.91 11.06 3.01
CA GLU A 77 -9.23 11.61 3.30
C GLU A 77 -10.01 11.62 1.99
N GLN A 78 -11.06 10.80 1.93
CA GLN A 78 -11.99 10.89 0.81
C GLN A 78 -12.57 12.29 0.90
N CYS A 79 -12.24 13.17 -0.06
CA CYS A 79 -12.93 14.42 -0.23
C CYS A 79 -14.42 14.08 -0.33
N THR A 80 -15.16 14.27 0.76
CA THR A 80 -16.61 14.21 0.79
C THR A 80 -17.09 15.40 -0.04
N GLY A 81 -17.07 15.23 -1.36
CA GLY A 81 -17.84 16.07 -2.26
C GLY A 81 -19.26 16.06 -1.74
N VAL A 82 -19.78 17.23 -1.44
CA VAL A 82 -21.15 17.45 -0.98
C VAL A 82 -22.10 16.68 -1.89
N GLY A 83 -22.58 15.53 -1.42
CA GLY A 83 -23.28 14.56 -2.26
C GLY A 83 -23.88 13.44 -1.43
N GLY A 84 -24.91 13.77 -0.66
CA GLY A 84 -25.88 12.79 -0.15
C GLY A 84 -25.89 12.61 1.36
N LEU A 85 -26.74 13.40 2.03
CA LEU A 85 -27.37 12.97 3.28
C LEU A 85 -28.24 11.75 2.96
N GLY A 86 -27.74 10.55 3.22
CA GLY A 86 -28.56 9.35 3.08
C GLY A 86 -27.78 8.04 3.00
N GLY A 87 -27.55 7.42 4.16
CA GLY A 87 -27.47 5.97 4.30
C GLY A 87 -26.12 5.31 3.97
N ALA A 88 -25.54 4.73 5.03
CA ALA A 88 -24.51 3.69 5.02
C ALA A 88 -23.20 3.98 4.26
N GLU A 89 -22.14 4.23 5.03
CA GLU A 89 -20.84 3.55 4.87
C GLU A 89 -20.44 3.28 3.42
N GLN A 90 -20.27 4.33 2.62
CA GLN A 90 -19.34 4.26 1.50
C GLN A 90 -17.92 4.43 2.06
N GLU A 91 -17.52 3.53 2.97
CA GLU A 91 -16.12 3.23 3.23
C GLU A 91 -15.59 2.53 1.96
N GLY A 92 -15.43 3.30 0.88
CA GLY A 92 -14.85 2.81 -0.35
C GLY A 92 -13.49 2.22 0.00
N MET A 93 -13.37 0.89 -0.14
CA MET A 93 -12.10 0.18 0.03
C MET A 93 -11.02 0.92 -0.77
N GLY A 94 -10.11 1.58 -0.04
CA GLY A 94 -9.05 2.37 -0.62
C GLY A 94 -7.97 1.50 -1.23
N GLY A 95 -7.20 2.09 -2.14
CA GLY A 95 -5.95 1.49 -2.63
C GLY A 95 -4.92 1.27 -1.52
N ILE A 96 -3.77 0.73 -1.89
CA ILE A 96 -2.58 0.62 -1.06
C ILE A 96 -1.81 1.94 -1.21
N ASN A 97 -2.09 2.91 -0.34
CA ASN A 97 -1.42 4.22 -0.40
C ASN A 97 -0.25 4.25 0.57
N LEU A 98 0.94 4.54 0.04
CA LEU A 98 2.19 4.56 0.79
C LEU A 98 2.91 5.90 0.64
N ILE A 99 3.57 6.34 1.71
CA ILE A 99 4.53 7.44 1.71
C ILE A 99 5.89 6.87 2.06
N VAL A 100 6.83 6.99 1.14
CA VAL A 100 8.24 6.65 1.31
C VAL A 100 8.97 7.91 1.75
N SER A 101 9.47 7.91 2.98
CA SER A 101 10.41 8.93 3.44
C SER A 101 11.82 8.53 3.00
N ALA A 102 12.46 9.36 2.18
CA ALA A 102 13.81 9.12 1.67
C ALA A 102 14.73 10.31 1.88
N ASP A 103 16.05 10.09 1.88
CA ASP A 103 17.03 11.18 1.99
C ASP A 103 16.90 12.17 0.84
N ARG A 104 16.69 11.65 -0.38
CA ARG A 104 16.48 12.45 -1.60
C ARG A 104 15.56 11.73 -2.57
N ARG A 105 14.79 12.49 -3.36
CA ARG A 105 14.06 11.93 -4.49
C ARG A 105 15.05 11.58 -5.60
N SER A 106 15.16 10.29 -5.92
CA SER A 106 16.06 9.80 -6.96
C SER A 106 15.27 9.22 -8.13
N ALA A 107 15.78 9.40 -9.36
CA ALA A 107 15.15 8.80 -10.55
C ALA A 107 15.14 7.26 -10.49
N ALA A 108 16.12 6.66 -9.81
CA ALA A 108 16.18 5.22 -9.59
C ALA A 108 15.02 4.74 -8.70
N LEU A 109 14.81 5.40 -7.55
CA LEU A 109 13.69 5.10 -6.65
C LEU A 109 12.35 5.28 -7.35
N SER A 110 12.17 6.37 -8.09
CA SER A 110 10.95 6.60 -8.87
C SER A 110 10.74 5.53 -9.94
N SER A 111 11.80 5.05 -10.60
CA SER A 111 11.69 3.96 -11.57
C SER A 111 11.30 2.63 -10.92
N ILE A 112 11.82 2.33 -9.73
CA ILE A 112 11.48 1.12 -8.98
C ILE A 112 10.02 1.18 -8.54
N ILE A 113 9.59 2.33 -8.01
CA ILE A 113 8.19 2.57 -7.62
C ILE A 113 7.25 2.38 -8.81
N ALA A 114 7.52 3.01 -9.95
CA ALA A 114 6.68 2.85 -11.13
C ALA A 114 6.58 1.38 -11.57
N SER A 115 7.70 0.66 -11.51
CA SER A 115 7.71 -0.78 -11.85
C SER A 115 6.94 -1.64 -10.85
N LEU A 116 6.91 -1.26 -9.56
CA LEU A 116 6.03 -1.90 -8.57
C LEU A 116 4.56 -1.63 -8.88
N GLU A 117 4.19 -0.37 -9.12
CA GLU A 117 2.82 0.03 -9.39
C GLU A 117 2.26 -0.69 -10.62
N ASP A 118 3.05 -0.79 -11.69
CA ASP A 118 2.70 -1.51 -12.91
C ASP A 118 2.53 -3.02 -12.64
N GLY A 119 3.50 -3.65 -11.96
CA GLY A 119 3.43 -5.08 -11.69
C GLY A 119 2.29 -5.47 -10.73
N PHE A 120 1.98 -4.62 -9.74
CA PHE A 120 0.82 -4.82 -8.87
C PHE A 120 -0.50 -4.62 -9.61
N SER A 121 -0.55 -3.70 -10.57
CA SER A 121 -1.72 -3.49 -11.43
C SER A 121 -2.05 -4.76 -12.23
N GLU A 122 -1.03 -5.45 -12.76
CA GLU A 122 -1.20 -6.73 -13.47
C GLU A 122 -1.61 -7.87 -12.52
N ALA A 123 -1.00 -7.96 -11.34
CA ALA A 123 -1.31 -9.01 -10.36
C ALA A 123 -2.68 -8.82 -9.68
N ARG A 124 -3.24 -7.62 -9.72
CA ARG A 124 -4.49 -7.24 -9.06
C ARG A 124 -5.67 -8.11 -9.49
N ASP A 125 -5.75 -8.48 -10.77
CA ASP A 125 -6.90 -9.17 -11.34
C ASP A 125 -7.21 -10.52 -10.62
N GLY A 126 -6.20 -11.14 -10.01
CA GLY A 126 -6.38 -12.36 -9.20
C GLY A 126 -6.98 -12.15 -7.80
N LEU A 127 -6.98 -10.91 -7.29
CA LEU A 127 -7.28 -10.53 -5.90
C LEU A 127 -8.58 -9.71 -5.74
N VAL A 128 -9.25 -9.36 -6.83
CA VAL A 128 -10.41 -8.47 -6.82
C VAL A 128 -11.60 -9.10 -6.08
N CYS A 129 -12.20 -8.34 -5.16
CA CYS A 129 -13.42 -8.74 -4.45
C CYS A 129 -14.68 -8.40 -5.25
N SER A 130 -15.78 -9.11 -5.01
CA SER A 130 -17.08 -8.84 -5.67
C SER A 130 -17.63 -7.43 -5.43
N LYS A 131 -17.18 -6.78 -4.34
CA LYS A 131 -17.53 -5.40 -3.97
C LYS A 131 -16.45 -4.40 -4.35
N ALA A 132 -15.41 -4.82 -5.08
CA ALA A 132 -14.29 -3.96 -5.38
C ALA A 132 -14.72 -2.80 -6.27
N ASN A 133 -14.21 -1.62 -5.95
CA ASN A 133 -14.17 -0.51 -6.89
C ASN A 133 -12.84 -0.56 -7.68
N GLY A 134 -12.73 0.24 -8.73
CA GLY A 134 -11.53 0.28 -9.56
C GLY A 134 -10.24 0.69 -8.82
N SER A 135 -10.33 1.17 -7.58
CA SER A 135 -9.20 1.56 -6.73
C SER A 135 -8.76 0.49 -5.71
N CYS A 136 -9.51 -0.60 -5.54
CA CYS A 136 -9.13 -1.67 -4.62
C CYS A 136 -7.79 -2.29 -5.02
N TYR A 137 -6.88 -2.43 -4.05
CA TYR A 137 -5.52 -2.96 -4.24
C TYR A 137 -4.66 -2.24 -5.28
N VAL A 138 -5.07 -1.05 -5.75
CA VAL A 138 -4.18 -0.21 -6.56
C VAL A 138 -3.09 0.32 -5.66
N LEU A 139 -1.83 0.04 -6.02
CA LEU A 139 -0.67 0.57 -5.33
C LEU A 139 -0.43 2.03 -5.77
N ASP A 140 -0.32 2.92 -4.81
CA ASP A 140 0.06 4.31 -5.01
C ASP A 140 1.15 4.68 -4.01
N VAL A 141 2.37 4.94 -4.50
CA VAL A 141 3.52 5.24 -3.65
C VAL A 141 4.03 6.64 -3.92
N LYS A 142 4.05 7.45 -2.86
CA LYS A 142 4.52 8.84 -2.90
C LYS A 142 5.85 8.96 -2.17
N VAL A 143 6.77 9.75 -2.71
CA VAL A 143 8.10 9.96 -2.11
C VAL A 143 8.15 11.33 -1.45
N ALA A 144 8.39 11.34 -0.14
CA ALA A 144 8.71 12.54 0.64
C ALA A 144 10.21 12.57 0.91
N ASP A 145 10.90 13.58 0.40
CA ASP A 145 12.32 13.77 0.71
C ASP A 145 12.53 14.43 2.07
N GLU A 146 13.76 14.40 2.58
CA GLU A 146 14.09 14.97 3.89
C GLU A 146 13.72 16.46 4.00
N GLN A 147 13.81 17.21 2.90
CA GLN A 147 13.46 18.62 2.89
C GLN A 147 11.95 18.82 3.01
N GLU A 148 11.12 18.05 2.30
CA GLU A 148 9.66 18.05 2.43
C GLU A 148 9.22 17.67 3.84
N VAL A 149 9.87 16.67 4.45
CA VAL A 149 9.60 16.25 5.84
C VAL A 149 9.98 17.35 6.83
N ALA A 150 11.20 17.90 6.74
CA ALA A 150 11.69 18.93 7.65
C ALA A 150 10.89 20.23 7.53
N SER A 151 10.50 20.61 6.32
CA SER A 151 9.73 21.83 6.05
C SER A 151 8.21 21.66 6.19
N ARG A 152 7.74 20.43 6.49
CA ARG A 152 6.32 20.07 6.58
C ARG A 152 5.53 20.48 5.32
N ARG A 153 6.05 20.11 4.15
CA ARG A 153 5.43 20.40 2.85
C ARG A 153 5.10 19.11 2.11
N GLY A 154 4.13 19.19 1.19
CA GLY A 154 3.70 18.05 0.39
C GLY A 154 3.35 16.84 1.26
N TYR A 155 3.83 15.65 0.87
CA TYR A 155 3.63 14.41 1.63
C TYR A 155 4.41 14.38 2.96
N GLY A 156 5.46 15.20 3.11
CA GLY A 156 6.17 15.36 4.38
C GLY A 156 5.31 15.99 5.49
N ALA A 157 4.33 16.82 5.13
CA ALA A 157 3.36 17.36 6.08
C ALA A 157 2.50 16.26 6.71
N LEU A 158 2.07 15.27 5.90
CA LEU A 158 1.24 14.15 6.35
C LEU A 158 1.96 13.29 7.39
N LEU A 159 3.28 13.08 7.26
CA LEU A 159 4.06 12.32 8.25
C LEU A 159 4.03 12.95 9.65
N SER A 160 3.78 14.26 9.73
CA SER A 160 3.65 15.01 10.99
C SER A 160 2.20 15.37 11.35
N SER A 161 1.23 14.86 10.59
CA SER A 161 -0.19 15.18 10.80
C SER A 161 -0.69 14.56 12.09
N LEU A 162 -1.36 15.37 12.91
CA LEU A 162 -2.01 14.93 14.14
C LEU A 162 -3.38 14.29 13.88
N TYR A 163 -4.00 14.61 12.74
CA TYR A 163 -5.39 14.20 12.43
C TYR A 163 -5.43 12.94 11.55
N VAL A 164 -4.45 12.79 10.66
CA VAL A 164 -4.33 11.65 9.74
C VAL A 164 -2.92 11.11 9.86
N ALA A 165 -2.56 10.64 11.06
CA ALA A 165 -1.22 10.14 11.34
C ALA A 165 -0.99 8.84 10.54
N PRO A 166 -0.06 8.84 9.57
CA PRO A 166 0.18 7.67 8.76
C PRO A 166 0.90 6.60 9.59
N LEU A 167 0.52 5.34 9.41
CA LEU A 167 1.06 4.23 10.17
C LEU A 167 2.39 3.81 9.55
N ARG A 168 3.47 3.85 10.33
CA ARG A 168 4.78 3.37 9.88
C ARG A 168 4.76 1.84 9.72
N VAL A 169 4.87 1.36 8.49
CA VAL A 169 4.86 -0.08 8.15
C VAL A 169 6.27 -0.65 8.08
N TRP A 170 7.26 0.17 7.75
CA TRP A 170 8.65 -0.23 7.71
C TRP A 170 9.57 0.90 8.17
N PRO A 171 10.41 0.68 9.20
CA PRO A 171 11.52 1.56 9.53
C PRO A 171 12.84 1.00 8.97
N ARG A 172 13.77 1.89 8.60
CA ARG A 172 15.17 1.50 8.53
C ARG A 172 15.72 1.31 9.95
N SER A 173 16.42 0.21 10.18
CA SER A 173 17.23 0.05 11.37
C SER A 173 18.40 1.02 11.28
N ASP A 174 18.51 1.95 12.23
CA ASP A 174 19.68 2.82 12.42
C ASP A 174 20.94 2.01 12.75
#